data_AF-A0AAV4CLX6-F1
#
_entry.id   AF-A0AAV4CLX6-F1
#
_cell.length_a   1.000
_cell.length_b   1.000
_cell.length_c   1.000
_cell.angle_alpha   90.00
_cell.angle_beta   90.00
_cell.angle_gamma   90.00
#
_symmetry.space_group_name_H-M   'P 1'
#
loop_
_entity.id
_entity.type
_entity.pdbx_description
1 polymer ?
#
loop_
_entity_poly.entity_id
_entity_poly.type
_entity_poly.pdbx_seq_one_letter_code
_entity_poly.pdbx_strand_id
1 'polypeptide(L)'
;MLCEPFKRVQLDKLSLIFLQKEHTENENDSVHGVTEKATKTAAIYSPEQRYAAVKTARKSMAPYHTEAITHSQFANYKTISQLVKNLNIDVEGNKVQWSNAREFTVYGNDAQALYITYEYCGTRTTG
;
A
#
# COMPACT_ATOMS: atom_id res chain seq x y z
N MET A 1 22.35 -7.15 14.24
CA MET A 1 20.91 -7.33 14.06
C MET A 1 20.34 -7.77 15.41
N LEU A 2 19.90 -6.82 16.23
CA LEU A 2 19.38 -7.10 17.57
C LEU A 2 17.87 -7.34 17.41
N CYS A 3 17.47 -8.60 17.48
CA CYS A 3 16.06 -8.97 17.49
C CYS A 3 15.58 -8.77 18.93
N GLU A 4 14.76 -7.76 19.19
CA GLU A 4 14.16 -7.58 20.51
C GLU A 4 13.28 -8.80 20.87
N PRO A 5 13.18 -9.19 22.16
CA PRO A 5 12.39 -10.34 22.56
C PRO A 5 10.91 -10.09 22.31
N PHE A 6 10.25 -11.04 21.63
CA PHE A 6 8.81 -11.00 21.37
C PHE A 6 8.03 -10.95 22.68
N LYS A 7 7.21 -9.91 22.85
CA LYS A 7 6.24 -9.84 23.96
C LYS A 7 4.93 -10.47 23.52
N ARG A 8 4.41 -11.39 24.33
CA ARG A 8 3.09 -12.00 24.12
C ARG A 8 2.02 -11.15 24.80
N VAL A 9 1.00 -10.76 24.05
CA VAL A 9 -0.15 -9.99 24.54
C VAL A 9 -1.42 -10.78 24.19
N GLN A 10 -2.39 -10.83 25.10
CA GLN A 10 -3.74 -11.32 24.78
C GLN A 10 -4.51 -10.16 24.15
N LEU A 11 -4.96 -10.34 22.92
CA LEU A 11 -5.67 -9.33 22.13
C LEU A 11 -7.11 -9.76 21.95
N ASP A 12 -8.05 -8.94 22.42
CA ASP A 12 -9.48 -9.16 22.19
C ASP A 12 -9.88 -8.72 20.78
N LYS A 13 -9.32 -7.60 20.31
CA LYS A 13 -9.59 -7.00 18.99
C LYS A 13 -8.36 -6.26 18.48
N LEU A 14 -8.06 -6.42 17.20
CA LEU A 14 -7.08 -5.63 16.45
C LEU A 14 -7.77 -5.02 15.23
N SER A 15 -7.69 -3.70 15.09
CA SER A 15 -8.26 -2.95 13.96
C SER A 15 -7.16 -2.19 13.21
N LEU A 16 -7.12 -2.35 11.89
CA LEU A 16 -6.29 -1.56 10.98
C LEU A 16 -7.23 -0.69 10.13
N ILE A 17 -7.15 0.63 10.31
CA ILE A 17 -8.02 1.60 9.64
C ILE A 17 -7.28 2.26 8.48
N PHE A 18 -7.91 2.32 7.32
CA PHE A 18 -7.39 2.91 6.09
C PHE A 18 -8.18 4.18 5.75
N LEU A 19 -7.46 5.18 5.22
CA LEU A 19 -8.05 6.46 4.79
C LEU A 19 -8.70 6.32 3.39
N GLN A 20 -9.71 7.15 3.13
CA GLN A 20 -10.42 7.17 1.85
C GLN A 20 -9.53 7.74 0.73
N LYS A 21 -9.59 7.06 -0.43
CA LYS A 21 -8.75 7.30 -1.62
C LYS A 21 -8.80 8.72 -2.21
N GLU A 22 -9.81 9.54 -1.88
CA GLU A 22 -10.13 10.78 -2.61
C GLU A 22 -9.72 12.08 -1.86
N HIS A 23 -9.11 11.99 -0.67
CA HIS A 23 -8.84 13.18 0.16
C HIS A 23 -7.43 13.28 0.76
N THR A 24 -6.52 12.40 0.37
CA THR A 24 -5.12 12.51 0.79
C THR A 24 -4.34 13.17 -0.34
N GLU A 25 -4.21 14.50 -0.30
CA GLU A 25 -3.14 15.18 -1.02
C GLU A 25 -1.82 14.72 -0.38
N ASN A 26 -1.21 13.70 -0.98
CA ASN A 26 0.09 13.25 -0.50
C ASN A 26 1.13 14.22 -1.06
N GLU A 27 2.07 14.67 -0.24
CA GLU A 27 3.17 15.55 -0.67
C GLU A 27 3.91 14.99 -1.91
N ASN A 28 3.92 13.65 -2.02
CA ASN A 28 4.55 12.92 -3.12
C ASN A 28 3.75 12.94 -4.44
N ASP A 29 2.50 13.39 -4.45
CA ASP A 29 1.69 13.49 -5.68
C ASP A 29 2.27 14.51 -6.66
N SER A 30 2.86 15.57 -6.12
CA SER A 30 3.60 16.57 -6.90
C SER A 30 4.82 15.97 -7.62
N VAL A 31 5.56 15.09 -6.94
CA VAL A 31 6.72 14.37 -7.49
C VAL A 31 6.27 13.37 -8.54
N HIS A 32 5.16 12.65 -8.29
CA HIS A 32 4.55 11.74 -9.24
C HIS A 32 4.13 12.45 -10.52
N GLY A 33 3.42 13.57 -10.43
CA GLY A 33 2.97 14.33 -11.60
C GLY A 33 4.11 14.86 -12.46
N VAL A 34 5.17 15.40 -11.84
CA VAL A 34 6.36 15.89 -12.55
C VAL A 34 7.09 14.74 -13.26
N THR A 35 7.24 13.60 -12.57
CA THR A 35 7.91 12.41 -13.10
C THR A 35 7.13 11.76 -14.24
N GLU A 36 5.81 11.68 -14.11
CA GLU A 36 4.92 11.14 -15.16
C GLU A 36 4.98 12.01 -16.43
N LYS A 37 4.95 13.33 -16.27
CA LYS A 37 5.10 14.26 -17.40
C LYS A 37 6.46 14.12 -18.10
N ALA A 38 7.54 13.99 -17.33
CA ALA A 38 8.89 13.83 -17.88
C ALA A 38 9.07 12.49 -18.60
N THR A 39 8.55 11.39 -18.04
CA THR A 39 8.64 10.06 -18.65
C THR A 39 7.77 9.92 -19.90
N LYS A 40 6.58 10.53 -19.95
CA LYS A 40 5.73 10.53 -21.17
C LYS A 40 6.34 11.27 -22.35
N THR A 41 7.18 12.28 -22.10
CA THR A 41 7.78 13.13 -23.14
C THR A 41 9.20 12.70 -23.51
N ALA A 42 9.81 11.80 -22.75
CA ALA A 42 11.14 11.28 -23.02
C ALA A 42 11.09 10.12 -24.03
N ALA A 43 12.07 10.09 -24.94
CA ALA A 43 12.28 8.94 -25.83
C ALA A 43 12.91 7.79 -25.03
N ILE A 44 12.06 6.88 -24.54
CA ILE A 44 12.46 5.74 -23.72
C ILE A 44 12.31 4.46 -24.54
N TYR A 45 13.43 3.80 -24.82
CA TYR A 45 13.54 2.54 -25.55
C TYR A 45 13.97 1.37 -24.64
N SER A 46 14.44 1.66 -23.42
CA SER A 46 14.76 0.64 -22.43
C SER A 46 14.30 1.04 -21.01
N PRO A 47 14.02 0.07 -20.11
CA PRO A 47 13.65 0.35 -18.73
C PRO A 47 14.68 1.18 -17.98
N GLU A 48 15.97 1.00 -18.26
CA GLU A 48 17.07 1.72 -17.62
C GLU A 48 17.02 3.23 -17.92
N GLN A 49 16.55 3.60 -19.11
CA GLN A 49 16.39 5.01 -19.50
C GLN A 49 15.29 5.72 -18.69
N ARG A 50 14.37 4.98 -18.07
CA ARG A 50 13.38 5.58 -17.15
C ARG A 50 14.05 6.20 -15.93
N TYR A 51 15.12 5.62 -15.39
CA TYR A 51 15.82 6.19 -14.24
C TYR A 51 16.40 7.57 -14.57
N ALA A 52 17.00 7.72 -15.76
CA ALA A 52 17.53 9.00 -16.22
C ALA A 52 16.41 10.04 -16.39
N ALA A 53 15.27 9.65 -16.96
CA ALA A 53 14.11 10.52 -17.13
C ALA A 53 13.51 10.97 -15.78
N VAL A 54 13.44 10.08 -14.79
CA VAL A 54 12.95 10.39 -13.43
C VAL A 54 13.92 11.34 -12.73
N LYS A 55 15.22 11.04 -12.75
CA LYS A 55 16.26 11.87 -12.11
C LYS A 55 16.27 13.30 -12.67
N THR A 56 16.04 13.44 -13.97
CA THR A 56 16.03 14.72 -14.69
C THR A 56 14.63 15.34 -14.84
N ALA A 57 13.60 14.77 -14.20
CA ALA A 57 12.23 15.24 -14.32
C ALA A 57 12.05 16.68 -13.81
N ARG A 58 12.79 17.04 -12.75
CA ARG A 58 12.83 18.40 -12.20
C ARG A 58 13.91 19.23 -12.91
N LYS A 59 13.52 20.01 -13.92
CA LYS A 59 14.43 20.79 -14.78
C LYS A 59 14.86 22.15 -14.21
N SER A 60 14.01 22.79 -13.40
CA SER A 60 14.22 24.17 -12.92
C SER A 60 14.83 24.27 -11.51
N MET A 61 14.85 23.17 -10.76
CA MET A 61 15.43 23.07 -9.42
C MET A 61 16.47 21.93 -9.41
N ALA A 62 17.14 21.71 -8.28
CA ALA A 62 18.07 20.59 -8.13
C ALA A 62 17.42 19.26 -8.57
N PRO A 63 18.10 18.36 -9.28
CA PRO A 63 17.54 17.04 -9.63
C PRO A 63 17.06 16.26 -8.38
N TYR A 64 16.13 15.32 -8.57
CA TYR A 64 15.76 14.41 -7.47
C TYR A 64 16.93 13.49 -7.12
N HIS A 65 17.08 13.20 -5.83
CA HIS A 65 17.93 12.09 -5.41
C HIS A 65 17.17 10.78 -5.67
N THR A 66 17.72 9.94 -6.54
CA THR A 66 17.08 8.69 -6.97
C THR A 66 18.02 7.52 -6.71
N GLU A 67 17.56 6.54 -5.94
CA GLU A 67 18.26 5.27 -5.77
C GLU A 67 17.62 4.22 -6.66
N ALA A 68 18.44 3.55 -7.48
CA ALA A 68 17.97 2.45 -8.31
C ALA A 68 17.86 1.20 -7.45
N ILE A 69 16.62 0.74 -7.25
CA ILE A 69 16.33 -0.47 -6.48
C ILE A 69 16.19 -1.67 -7.41
N THR A 70 16.78 -2.79 -7.04
CA THR A 70 16.72 -4.05 -7.81
C THR A 70 15.68 -4.98 -7.24
N HIS A 71 15.15 -5.90 -8.06
CA HIS A 71 14.16 -6.89 -7.61
C HIS A 71 14.64 -7.70 -6.39
N SER A 72 15.95 -7.93 -6.26
CA SER A 72 16.56 -8.61 -5.11
C SER A 72 16.39 -7.89 -3.77
N GLN A 73 16.08 -6.58 -3.78
CA GLN A 73 15.83 -5.80 -2.57
C GLN A 73 14.37 -5.86 -2.12
N PHE A 74 13.47 -6.42 -2.95
CA PHE A 74 12.07 -6.61 -2.58
C PHE A 74 11.87 -7.99 -1.95
N ALA A 75 11.05 -8.03 -0.90
CA ALA A 75 10.63 -9.28 -0.30
C ALA A 75 9.80 -10.12 -1.31
N ASN A 76 10.15 -11.40 -1.45
CA ASN A 76 9.46 -12.30 -2.35
C ASN A 76 8.24 -12.93 -1.67
N TYR A 77 7.05 -12.45 -2.02
CA TYR A 77 5.78 -12.95 -1.49
C TYR A 77 5.13 -14.03 -2.36
N LYS A 78 5.81 -14.55 -3.38
CA LYS A 78 5.23 -15.52 -4.33
C LYS A 78 4.74 -16.78 -3.63
N THR A 79 5.53 -17.33 -2.70
CA THR A 79 5.14 -18.50 -1.91
C THR A 79 3.90 -18.22 -1.06
N ILE A 80 3.83 -17.05 -0.42
CA ILE A 80 2.69 -16.64 0.40
C ILE A 80 1.44 -16.49 -0.48
N SER A 81 1.56 -15.87 -1.65
CA SER A 81 0.43 -15.72 -2.59
C SER A 81 -0.14 -17.05 -3.09
N GLN A 82 0.66 -18.12 -3.08
CA GLN A 82 0.20 -19.46 -3.47
C GLN A 82 -0.50 -20.20 -2.32
N LEU A 83 -0.09 -19.91 -1.08
CA LEU A 83 -0.69 -20.45 0.14
C LEU A 83 -2.04 -19.78 0.45
N VAL A 84 -2.13 -18.47 0.25
CA VAL A 84 -3.34 -17.70 0.51
C VAL A 84 -4.25 -17.73 -0.71
N LYS A 85 -5.11 -18.75 -0.78
CA LYS A 85 -6.15 -18.89 -1.81
C LYS A 85 -7.44 -18.20 -1.35
N ASN A 86 -8.29 -17.80 -2.29
CA ASN A 86 -9.64 -17.28 -2.05
C ASN A 86 -9.74 -15.89 -1.38
N LEU A 87 -8.79 -14.98 -1.61
CA LEU A 87 -8.92 -13.59 -1.13
C LEU A 87 -9.99 -12.78 -1.87
N ASN A 88 -10.51 -13.25 -3.00
CA ASN A 88 -11.43 -12.45 -3.81
C ASN A 88 -12.91 -12.76 -3.54
N ILE A 89 -13.19 -13.76 -2.71
CA ILE A 89 -14.55 -14.25 -2.46
C ILE A 89 -14.71 -14.42 -0.95
N ASP A 90 -15.81 -13.93 -0.39
CA ASP A 90 -16.14 -14.10 1.03
C ASP A 90 -16.75 -15.49 1.33
N VAL A 91 -17.11 -15.72 2.59
CA VAL A 91 -17.74 -16.98 3.03
C VAL A 91 -19.13 -17.21 2.44
N GLU A 92 -19.78 -16.18 1.89
CA GLU A 92 -21.11 -16.23 1.28
C GLU A 92 -21.04 -16.35 -0.26
N GLY A 93 -19.85 -16.30 -0.85
CA GLY A 93 -19.64 -16.35 -2.30
C GLY A 93 -19.64 -14.98 -2.99
N ASN A 94 -19.71 -13.87 -2.24
CA ASN A 94 -19.67 -12.53 -2.81
C ASN A 94 -18.22 -12.08 -3.05
N LYS A 95 -18.04 -11.20 -4.05
CA LYS A 95 -16.72 -10.65 -4.38
C LYS A 95 -16.26 -9.63 -3.34
N VAL A 96 -15.07 -9.83 -2.78
CA VAL A 96 -14.43 -8.88 -1.86
C VAL A 96 -13.93 -7.65 -2.63
N GLN A 97 -14.33 -6.45 -2.21
CA GLN A 97 -13.94 -5.19 -2.84
C GLN A 97 -12.79 -4.52 -2.09
N TRP A 98 -11.58 -5.07 -2.20
CA TRP A 98 -10.39 -4.60 -1.47
C TRP A 98 -10.12 -3.09 -1.60
N SER A 99 -10.44 -2.47 -2.73
CA SER A 99 -10.24 -1.02 -2.95
C SER A 99 -11.13 -0.14 -2.07
N ASN A 100 -12.24 -0.68 -1.56
CA ASN A 100 -13.25 0.03 -0.81
C ASN A 100 -13.19 -0.30 0.68
N ALA A 101 -12.32 -1.22 1.08
CA ALA A 101 -12.13 -1.60 2.47
C ALA A 101 -11.60 -0.41 3.28
N ARG A 102 -12.25 -0.10 4.40
CA ARG A 102 -11.88 0.99 5.30
C ARG A 102 -11.25 0.49 6.59
N GLU A 103 -11.65 -0.68 7.05
CA GLU A 103 -11.10 -1.26 8.27
C GLU A 103 -10.96 -2.77 8.10
N PHE A 104 -9.83 -3.29 8.55
CA PHE A 104 -9.57 -4.70 8.75
C PHE A 104 -9.57 -4.99 10.24
N THR A 105 -10.49 -5.84 10.67
CA THR A 105 -10.60 -6.24 12.07
C THR A 105 -10.34 -7.72 12.21
N VAL A 106 -9.54 -8.08 13.22
CA VAL A 106 -9.35 -9.46 13.69
C VAL A 106 -9.75 -9.51 15.15
N TYR A 107 -10.53 -10.52 15.53
CA TYR A 107 -10.92 -10.75 16.92
C TYR A 107 -10.09 -11.89 17.52
N GLY A 108 -9.71 -11.77 18.79
CA GLY A 108 -8.97 -12.82 19.50
C GLY A 108 -9.72 -14.15 19.56
N ASN A 109 -11.05 -14.08 19.61
CA ASN A 109 -11.93 -15.25 19.66
C ASN A 109 -12.12 -15.92 18.29
N ASP A 110 -11.78 -15.25 17.20
CA ASP A 110 -11.87 -15.78 15.83
C ASP A 110 -10.68 -15.27 14.99
N ALA A 111 -9.51 -15.85 15.27
CA ALA A 111 -8.27 -15.50 14.59
C ALA A 111 -8.19 -16.04 13.14
N GLN A 112 -9.17 -16.82 12.68
CA GLN A 112 -9.22 -17.38 11.32
C GLN A 112 -10.07 -16.52 10.38
N ALA A 113 -10.85 -15.59 10.91
CA ALA A 113 -11.66 -14.66 10.13
C ALA A 113 -11.03 -13.26 10.07
N LEU A 114 -11.10 -12.65 8.89
CA LEU A 114 -10.82 -11.24 8.67
C LEU A 114 -12.14 -10.52 8.42
N TYR A 115 -12.47 -9.56 9.26
CA TYR A 115 -13.68 -8.74 9.11
C TYR A 115 -13.33 -7.47 8.36
N ILE A 116 -14.04 -7.24 7.25
CA ILE A 116 -13.81 -6.10 6.35
C ILE A 116 -15.00 -5.17 6.48
N THR A 117 -14.73 -3.92 6.85
CA THR A 117 -15.75 -2.87 6.95
C THR A 117 -15.58 -1.89 5.79
N TYR A 118 -16.65 -1.67 5.05
CA TYR A 118 -16.68 -0.77 3.88
C TYR A 118 -17.23 0.62 4.21
N GLU A 119 -18.01 0.75 5.28
CA GLU A 119 -18.59 2.02 5.75
C GLU A 119 -18.20 2.26 7.20
N TYR A 120 -17.76 3.48 7.51
CA TYR A 120 -17.40 3.84 8.87
C TYR A 120 -18.68 4.10 9.68
N CYS A 121 -19.05 3.18 10.58
CA CYS A 121 -20.19 3.33 11.50
C CYS A 121 -19.82 3.98 12.85
N GLY A 122 -18.69 4.70 12.95
CA GLY A 122 -18.34 5.42 14.18
C GLY A 122 -19.26 6.60 14.41
N THR A 123 -19.76 6.76 15.63
CA THR A 123 -20.51 7.95 16.04
C THR A 123 -19.60 9.18 15.92
N ARG A 124 -19.99 10.16 15.11
CA ARG A 124 -19.37 11.48 15.10
C ARG A 124 -19.58 12.11 16.48
N THR A 125 -18.59 12.00 17.36
CA THR A 125 -18.48 12.91 18.49
C THR A 125 -17.99 14.23 17.91
N THR A 126 -18.93 15.10 17.57
CA THR A 126 -18.67 16.50 17.25
C THR A 126 -18.13 17.16 18.52
N GLY A 127 -16.83 17.47 18.52
CA GLY A 127 -16.20 18.40 19.45
C GLY A 127 -16.25 19.81 18.91
#